data_AF-A0AAN4YMY3-F1
#
_entry.id   AF-A0AAN4YMY3-F1
#
_cell.length_a   1.000
_cell.length_b   1.000
_cell.length_c   1.000
_cell.angle_alpha   90.00
_cell.angle_beta   90.00
_cell.angle_gamma   90.00
#
_symmetry.space_group_name_H-M   'P 1'
#
loop_
_entity.id
_entity.type
_entity.pdbx_description
1 polymer ?
#
loop_
_entity_poly.entity_id
_entity_poly.type
_entity_poly.pdbx_seq_one_letter_code
_entity_poly.pdbx_strand_id
1 'polypeptide(L)'
;MKAVGRNPDSLGCELCKPAIASILSSLFNGHIMDHEYHELQETNDRFLANIQRNGTFSVVPRVPGGEITADKLIAIGQVAKKYNLYCKITGGQRIDMFGAKKQDLLDIWTELVNAGMESGHAYAKSLRTIKVPKLTHFSFGLISTEKGFNIFVGGNGGAKPRHSELLAKDVPPDMVIPIIDRYLIFYIRTADKLQRTARWIENLPGGINYLREVVIDDKLGICAEMEQQMQELVDSYFCEWTETIRNPKRRKYFQQFANTDETVDTVELVKERDQERPTYWPSEGAKEDFKGHQWSALSWQPIIKADHFSDGPPAISSANVKRGDTQLAIFKVKGKYYATQQMCPHKRAFVLSDGLIGDDDAGKYWVSCPYHKRNFELNGEQAGRCSNDEAMNIATFPVEERDDGWIYLKLPPVEELDSVLGTEKWKVKKGEAPDPFQKCDKKYKGTRGKKAGDRPSPTKQSKTIDW
;
A
#
# COMPACT_ATOMS: atom_id res chain seq x y z
N MET A 1 10.98 11.54 17.34
CA MET A 1 12.34 10.96 17.34
C MET A 1 12.96 10.78 18.72
N LYS A 2 12.23 11.02 19.82
CA LYS A 2 12.74 11.06 21.21
C LYS A 2 13.64 9.89 21.66
N ALA A 3 13.34 8.66 21.23
CA ALA A 3 14.10 7.48 21.66
C ALA A 3 15.25 7.07 20.73
N VAL A 4 15.26 7.54 19.48
CA VAL A 4 16.08 6.96 18.39
C VAL A 4 16.77 7.99 17.49
N GLY A 5 16.44 9.29 17.62
CA GLY A 5 17.00 10.35 16.79
C GLY A 5 18.02 11.21 17.52
N ARG A 6 18.91 11.86 16.74
CA ARG A 6 19.87 12.84 17.25
C ARG A 6 19.18 14.06 17.88
N ASN A 7 18.07 14.48 17.29
CA ASN A 7 17.21 15.53 17.82
C ASN A 7 15.92 14.88 18.37
N PRO A 8 15.70 14.90 19.70
CA PRO A 8 14.56 14.22 20.31
C PRO A 8 13.21 14.82 19.89
N ASP A 9 13.21 16.12 19.57
CA ASP A 9 12.02 16.88 19.19
C ASP A 9 11.74 16.83 17.69
N SER A 10 12.60 16.19 16.89
CA SER A 10 12.35 16.01 15.47
C SER A 10 11.15 15.07 15.24
N LEU A 11 10.33 15.43 14.25
CA LEU A 11 9.25 14.60 13.74
C LEU A 11 9.82 13.47 12.87
N GLY A 12 10.86 13.77 12.11
CA GLY A 12 11.47 12.89 11.11
C GLY A 12 10.90 13.15 9.71
N CYS A 13 11.67 12.80 8.67
CA CYS A 13 11.27 12.89 7.27
C CYS A 13 10.51 11.65 6.76
N GLU A 14 10.07 11.71 5.51
CA GLU A 14 9.36 10.66 4.77
C GLU A 14 10.13 9.35 4.62
N LEU A 15 11.44 9.34 4.87
CA LEU A 15 12.26 8.12 4.85
C LEU A 15 12.38 7.47 6.23
N CYS A 16 12.62 8.27 7.26
CA CYS A 16 12.89 7.73 8.58
C CYS A 16 11.63 7.28 9.32
N LYS A 17 10.48 7.97 9.13
CA LYS A 17 9.25 7.63 9.83
C LYS A 17 8.74 6.22 9.50
N PRO A 18 8.60 5.83 8.21
CA PRO A 18 8.15 4.47 7.90
C PRO A 18 9.15 3.41 8.32
N ALA A 19 10.46 3.72 8.26
CA ALA A 19 11.49 2.81 8.70
C ALA A 19 11.40 2.52 10.20
N ILE A 20 11.23 3.56 11.03
CA ILE A 20 11.03 3.40 12.47
C ILE A 20 9.69 2.72 12.77
N ALA A 21 8.61 3.11 12.09
CA ALA A 21 7.30 2.49 12.25
C ALA A 21 7.35 0.98 11.99
N SER A 22 8.01 0.56 10.90
CA SER A 22 8.19 -0.84 10.54
C SER A 22 9.05 -1.61 11.54
N ILE A 23 10.10 -1.00 12.09
CA ILE A 23 10.93 -1.64 13.14
C ILE A 23 10.10 -1.85 14.40
N LEU A 24 9.39 -0.81 14.86
CA LEU A 24 8.59 -0.89 16.10
C LEU A 24 7.43 -1.88 15.95
N SER A 25 6.72 -1.86 14.82
CA SER A 25 5.63 -2.81 14.57
C SER A 25 6.12 -4.26 14.52
N SER A 26 7.31 -4.50 13.95
CA SER A 26 7.88 -5.84 13.86
C SER A 26 8.42 -6.37 15.21
N LEU A 27 8.90 -5.48 16.09
CA LEU A 27 9.43 -5.87 17.40
C LEU A 27 8.34 -6.24 18.40
N PHE A 28 7.21 -5.53 18.37
CA PHE A 28 6.14 -5.69 19.37
C PHE A 28 4.88 -6.37 18.83
N ASN A 29 4.82 -6.62 17.52
CA ASN A 29 3.65 -7.19 16.82
C ASN A 29 2.33 -6.47 17.17
N GLY A 30 2.39 -5.17 17.40
CA GLY A 30 1.22 -4.32 17.68
C GLY A 30 0.41 -4.05 16.41
N HIS A 31 -0.83 -3.60 16.57
CA HIS A 31 -1.67 -3.29 15.42
C HIS A 31 -1.15 -2.03 14.71
N ILE A 32 -0.86 -2.12 13.42
CA ILE A 32 -0.13 -1.06 12.70
C ILE A 32 -0.91 0.27 12.59
N MET A 33 -2.22 0.23 12.75
CA MET A 33 -3.11 1.40 12.83
C MET A 33 -3.30 1.97 14.24
N ASP A 34 -2.55 1.52 15.24
CA ASP A 34 -2.57 2.16 16.55
C ASP A 34 -2.03 3.59 16.44
N HIS A 35 -2.62 4.51 17.21
CA HIS A 35 -2.39 5.96 17.09
C HIS A 35 -0.90 6.33 17.14
N GLU A 36 -0.11 5.63 17.96
CA GLU A 36 1.32 5.88 18.12
C GLU A 36 2.13 5.62 16.84
N TYR A 37 1.63 4.74 15.96
CA TYR A 37 2.32 4.31 14.75
C TYR A 37 1.66 4.83 13.47
N HIS A 38 0.34 5.04 13.47
CA HIS A 38 -0.45 5.27 12.26
C HIS A 38 0.06 6.45 11.41
N GLU A 39 0.40 7.56 12.05
CA GLU A 39 0.95 8.76 11.39
C GLU A 39 2.41 8.61 10.91
N LEU A 40 3.05 7.50 11.25
CA LEU A 40 4.39 7.14 10.77
C LEU A 40 4.34 6.15 9.61
N GLN A 41 3.19 5.52 9.36
CA GLN A 41 3.03 4.49 8.34
C GLN A 41 2.98 5.07 6.93
N GLU A 42 3.51 4.30 5.98
CA GLU A 42 3.27 4.54 4.56
C GLU A 42 1.85 4.15 4.14
N THR A 43 1.42 4.64 2.97
CA THR A 43 0.05 4.48 2.44
C THR A 43 -0.52 3.06 2.62
N ASN A 44 0.26 2.05 2.25
CA ASN A 44 -0.21 0.67 2.25
C ASN A 44 -0.51 0.14 3.65
N ASP A 45 0.36 0.46 4.61
CA ASP A 45 0.22 0.07 6.02
C ASP A 45 -0.81 0.97 6.73
N ARG A 46 -0.86 2.26 6.36
CA ARG A 46 -1.82 3.25 6.88
C ARG A 46 -3.27 2.85 6.62
N PHE A 47 -3.54 2.17 5.49
CA PHE A 47 -4.89 1.77 5.06
C PHE A 47 -5.09 0.26 4.91
N LEU A 48 -4.14 -0.57 5.35
CA LEU A 48 -4.20 -2.03 5.24
C LEU A 48 -4.57 -2.52 3.82
N ALA A 49 -4.09 -1.82 2.79
CA ALA A 49 -4.50 -2.07 1.42
C ALA A 49 -3.44 -1.60 0.42
N ASN A 50 -3.28 -2.32 -0.69
CA ASN A 50 -2.25 -1.98 -1.66
C ASN A 50 -2.76 -0.96 -2.67
N ILE A 51 -2.10 0.21 -2.71
CA ILE A 51 -2.43 1.30 -3.63
C ILE A 51 -2.14 0.92 -5.09
N GLN A 52 -3.05 1.31 -6.00
CA GLN A 52 -2.95 1.10 -7.44
C GLN A 52 -2.54 2.39 -8.16
N ARG A 53 -2.10 2.27 -9.42
CA ARG A 53 -1.65 3.40 -10.27
C ARG A 53 -2.79 4.29 -10.79
N ASN A 54 -3.81 4.47 -9.97
CA ASN A 54 -5.00 5.26 -10.20
C ASN A 54 -5.57 5.81 -8.88
N GLY A 55 -4.86 5.66 -7.75
CA GLY A 55 -5.31 6.17 -6.45
C GLY A 55 -6.34 5.30 -5.72
N THR A 56 -6.75 4.17 -6.29
CA THR A 56 -7.64 3.18 -5.65
C THR A 56 -6.85 2.01 -5.07
N PHE A 57 -7.52 1.14 -4.32
CA PHE A 57 -6.92 0.06 -3.58
C PHE A 57 -7.34 -1.32 -4.12
N SER A 58 -6.51 -2.33 -3.86
CA SER A 58 -6.86 -3.73 -4.07
C SER A 58 -7.39 -4.38 -2.80
N VAL A 59 -8.42 -5.20 -2.93
CA VAL A 59 -8.97 -6.05 -1.87
C VAL A 59 -8.72 -7.50 -2.25
N VAL A 60 -8.02 -8.21 -1.37
CA VAL A 60 -7.51 -9.55 -1.68
C VAL A 60 -7.70 -10.47 -0.48
N PRO A 61 -8.82 -11.22 -0.43
CA PRO A 61 -9.07 -12.20 0.62
C PRO A 61 -8.06 -13.36 0.59
N ARG A 62 -7.84 -13.98 1.74
CA ARG A 62 -7.02 -15.18 1.87
C ARG A 62 -7.78 -16.40 1.32
N VAL A 63 -7.13 -17.17 0.46
CA VAL A 63 -7.64 -18.42 -0.11
C VAL A 63 -6.51 -19.47 -0.11
N PRO A 64 -6.17 -20.08 1.04
CA PRO A 64 -5.09 -21.05 1.14
C PRO A 64 -5.34 -22.26 0.23
N GLY A 65 -4.34 -22.68 -0.56
CA GLY A 65 -4.47 -23.81 -1.48
C GLY A 65 -5.42 -23.58 -2.65
N GLY A 66 -6.06 -22.41 -2.74
CA GLY A 66 -7.19 -22.18 -3.64
C GLY A 66 -8.51 -22.79 -3.15
N GLU A 67 -8.59 -23.22 -1.88
CA GLU A 67 -9.79 -23.80 -1.31
C GLU A 67 -10.78 -22.71 -0.88
N ILE A 68 -11.97 -22.72 -1.49
CA ILE A 68 -13.04 -21.76 -1.22
C ILE A 68 -14.41 -22.45 -1.32
N THR A 69 -15.28 -22.20 -0.34
CA THR A 69 -16.67 -22.67 -0.33
C THR A 69 -17.53 -21.88 -1.33
N ALA A 70 -18.64 -22.45 -1.80
CA ALA A 70 -19.58 -21.74 -2.66
C ALA A 70 -20.08 -20.42 -2.06
N ASP A 71 -20.41 -20.39 -0.76
CA ASP A 71 -20.92 -19.19 -0.09
C ASP A 71 -19.89 -18.05 -0.09
N LYS A 72 -18.64 -18.34 0.27
CA LYS A 72 -17.52 -17.38 0.18
C LYS A 72 -17.31 -16.86 -1.25
N LEU A 73 -17.43 -17.74 -2.26
CA LEU A 73 -17.31 -17.33 -3.66
C LEU A 73 -18.47 -16.40 -4.08
N ILE A 74 -19.70 -16.69 -3.64
CA ILE A 74 -20.87 -15.82 -3.85
C ILE A 74 -20.65 -14.47 -3.15
N ALA A 75 -20.18 -14.47 -1.90
CA ALA A 75 -19.90 -13.25 -1.14
C ALA A 75 -18.88 -12.36 -1.85
N ILE A 76 -17.77 -12.92 -2.36
CA ILE A 76 -16.81 -12.18 -3.19
C ILE A 76 -17.50 -11.57 -4.41
N GLY A 77 -18.32 -12.34 -5.13
CA GLY A 77 -19.04 -11.86 -6.31
C GLY A 77 -20.04 -10.73 -5.99
N GLN A 78 -20.75 -10.83 -4.86
CA GLN A 78 -21.70 -9.82 -4.39
C GLN A 78 -20.99 -8.52 -4.02
N VAL A 79 -19.91 -8.61 -3.24
CA VAL A 79 -19.06 -7.46 -2.86
C VAL A 79 -18.49 -6.81 -4.11
N ALA A 80 -17.89 -7.59 -5.02
CA ALA A 80 -17.34 -7.06 -6.25
C ALA A 80 -18.38 -6.32 -7.10
N LYS A 81 -19.60 -6.87 -7.20
CA LYS A 81 -20.69 -6.22 -7.93
C LYS A 81 -21.17 -4.95 -7.23
N LYS A 82 -21.32 -4.97 -5.90
CA LYS A 82 -21.82 -3.84 -5.11
C LYS A 82 -20.91 -2.62 -5.19
N TYR A 83 -19.59 -2.83 -5.13
CA TYR A 83 -18.58 -1.76 -5.16
C TYR A 83 -17.92 -1.59 -6.53
N ASN A 84 -18.46 -2.22 -7.57
CA ASN A 84 -17.96 -2.17 -8.95
C ASN A 84 -16.45 -2.45 -9.08
N LEU A 85 -16.00 -3.55 -8.46
CA LEU A 85 -14.59 -3.93 -8.39
C LEU A 85 -14.20 -4.82 -9.57
N TYR A 86 -13.11 -4.47 -10.22
CA TYR A 86 -12.52 -5.29 -11.27
C TYR A 86 -11.96 -6.59 -10.67
N CYS A 87 -12.45 -7.73 -11.13
CA CYS A 87 -12.08 -9.04 -10.62
C CYS A 87 -11.02 -9.71 -11.50
N LYS A 88 -10.05 -10.37 -10.84
CA LYS A 88 -9.02 -11.15 -11.52
C LYS A 88 -8.63 -12.39 -10.74
N ILE A 89 -8.66 -13.54 -11.40
CA ILE A 89 -8.03 -14.75 -10.89
C ILE A 89 -6.52 -14.61 -11.06
N THR A 90 -5.78 -14.86 -9.98
CA THR A 90 -4.31 -14.72 -9.99
C THR A 90 -3.61 -16.06 -10.10
N GLY A 91 -2.32 -16.02 -10.49
CA GLY A 91 -1.43 -17.18 -10.36
C GLY A 91 -1.20 -17.61 -8.92
N GLY A 92 -1.80 -16.92 -7.94
CA GLY A 92 -1.89 -17.29 -6.54
C GLY A 92 -3.07 -18.20 -6.18
N GLN A 93 -3.88 -18.61 -7.16
CA GLN A 93 -5.13 -19.38 -6.93
C GLN A 93 -6.13 -18.66 -6.01
N ARG A 94 -6.23 -17.34 -6.17
CA ARG A 94 -7.18 -16.48 -5.45
C ARG A 94 -7.79 -15.45 -6.38
N ILE A 95 -8.88 -14.82 -5.92
CA ILE A 95 -9.58 -13.76 -6.63
C ILE A 95 -9.15 -12.42 -6.02
N ASP A 96 -8.50 -11.59 -6.83
CA ASP A 96 -8.15 -10.22 -6.46
C ASP A 96 -9.23 -9.27 -7.00
N MET A 97 -9.64 -8.30 -6.20
CA MET A 97 -10.59 -7.24 -6.55
C MET A 97 -9.86 -5.89 -6.56
N PHE A 98 -10.06 -5.07 -7.59
CA PHE A 98 -9.37 -3.78 -7.77
C PHE A 98 -10.36 -2.65 -8.01
N GLY A 99 -9.98 -1.43 -7.62
CA GLY A 99 -10.81 -0.24 -7.81
C GLY A 99 -11.50 0.26 -6.54
N ALA A 100 -11.23 -0.35 -5.39
CA ALA A 100 -11.83 0.06 -4.12
C ALA A 100 -11.37 1.46 -3.71
N LYS A 101 -12.29 2.34 -3.34
CA LYS A 101 -11.96 3.68 -2.82
C LYS A 101 -11.59 3.56 -1.33
N LYS A 102 -10.84 4.54 -0.80
CA LYS A 102 -10.41 4.53 0.62
C LYS A 102 -11.60 4.34 1.56
N GLN A 103 -12.67 5.11 1.32
CA GLN A 103 -13.88 5.11 2.12
C GLN A 103 -14.71 3.82 2.02
N ASP A 104 -14.57 3.07 0.92
CA ASP A 104 -15.32 1.83 0.72
C ASP A 104 -14.63 0.62 1.38
N LEU A 105 -13.32 0.72 1.66
CA LEU A 105 -12.52 -0.40 2.18
C LEU A 105 -13.12 -1.00 3.44
N LEU A 106 -13.61 -0.16 4.36
CA LEU A 106 -14.14 -0.62 5.64
C LEU A 106 -15.40 -1.46 5.45
N ASP A 107 -16.34 -1.02 4.60
CA ASP A 107 -17.59 -1.74 4.36
C ASP A 107 -17.34 -3.01 3.54
N ILE A 108 -16.44 -2.94 2.54
CA ILE A 108 -16.00 -4.10 1.77
C ILE A 108 -15.44 -5.19 2.71
N TRP A 109 -14.48 -4.84 3.57
CA TRP A 109 -13.89 -5.82 4.47
C TRP A 109 -14.86 -6.28 5.57
N THR A 110 -15.78 -5.43 6.00
CA THR A 110 -16.86 -5.84 6.92
C THR A 110 -17.70 -6.96 6.32
N GLU A 111 -18.14 -6.82 5.07
CA GLU A 111 -18.89 -7.87 4.37
C GLU A 111 -18.08 -9.16 4.19
N LEU A 112 -16.80 -9.04 3.82
CA LEU A 112 -15.92 -10.20 3.62
C LEU A 112 -15.65 -10.95 4.94
N VAL A 113 -15.37 -10.22 6.03
CA VAL A 113 -15.11 -10.81 7.35
C VAL A 113 -16.38 -11.46 7.91
N ASN A 114 -17.56 -10.84 7.71
CA ASN A 114 -18.83 -11.46 8.09
C ASN A 114 -19.11 -12.76 7.32
N ALA A 115 -18.59 -12.89 6.09
CA ALA A 115 -18.61 -14.14 5.32
C ALA A 115 -17.50 -15.14 5.71
N GLY A 116 -16.76 -14.87 6.80
CA GLY A 116 -15.70 -15.74 7.32
C GLY A 116 -14.42 -15.72 6.49
N MET A 117 -14.13 -14.61 5.81
CA MET A 117 -12.87 -14.40 5.08
C MET A 117 -11.91 -13.53 5.87
N GLU A 118 -10.61 -13.71 5.61
CA GLU A 118 -9.53 -12.93 6.21
C GLU A 118 -8.74 -12.17 5.14
N SER A 119 -7.94 -11.21 5.58
CA SER A 119 -6.96 -10.53 4.72
C SER A 119 -5.95 -11.52 4.14
N GLY A 120 -5.69 -11.44 2.84
CA GLY A 120 -4.59 -12.14 2.18
C GLY A 120 -3.26 -11.37 2.23
N HIS A 121 -3.18 -10.30 3.03
CA HIS A 121 -2.00 -9.46 3.28
C HIS A 121 -1.27 -9.00 2.03
N ALA A 122 -2.01 -8.71 0.95
CA ALA A 122 -1.41 -8.36 -0.33
C ALA A 122 -0.56 -7.07 -0.29
N TYR A 123 -0.81 -6.21 0.71
CA TYR A 123 -0.12 -4.96 1.00
C TYR A 123 1.20 -5.13 1.77
N ALA A 124 1.42 -6.26 2.43
CA ALA A 124 2.56 -6.47 3.33
C ALA A 124 3.65 -7.38 2.72
N LYS A 125 4.84 -7.35 3.35
CA LYS A 125 5.89 -8.35 3.13
C LYS A 125 5.63 -9.56 4.04
N SER A 126 4.65 -10.37 3.65
CA SER A 126 4.21 -11.52 4.44
C SER A 126 4.23 -12.83 3.64
N LEU A 127 3.96 -13.94 4.33
CA LEU A 127 3.60 -15.20 3.68
C LEU A 127 2.17 -15.09 3.10
N ARG A 128 2.08 -14.66 1.84
CA ARG A 128 0.81 -14.24 1.24
C ARG A 128 -0.03 -15.34 0.60
N THR A 129 0.59 -16.41 0.11
CA THR A 129 -0.11 -17.39 -0.73
C THR A 129 0.50 -18.76 -0.61
N ILE A 130 -0.34 -19.73 -0.28
CA ILE A 130 -0.07 -21.17 -0.37
C ILE A 130 -0.82 -21.65 -1.61
N LYS A 131 -0.13 -22.24 -2.56
CA LYS A 131 -0.68 -22.64 -3.86
C LYS A 131 -0.03 -23.93 -4.35
N VAL A 132 -0.71 -24.66 -5.24
CA VAL A 132 -0.31 -25.99 -5.75
C VAL A 132 0.25 -26.05 -7.21
N PRO A 133 1.14 -25.15 -7.71
CA PRO A 133 1.75 -25.27 -9.04
C PRO A 133 3.20 -25.80 -9.01
N LYS A 134 3.87 -25.83 -10.19
CA LYS A 134 5.31 -26.11 -10.32
C LYS A 134 6.15 -25.27 -9.34
N LEU A 135 6.93 -25.95 -8.51
CA LEU A 135 7.67 -25.40 -7.37
C LEU A 135 8.82 -24.44 -7.70
N THR A 136 9.04 -24.16 -8.97
CA THR A 136 10.28 -23.56 -9.46
C THR A 136 10.60 -22.22 -8.85
N HIS A 137 9.63 -21.35 -8.55
CA HIS A 137 9.90 -19.94 -8.24
C HIS A 137 9.50 -19.51 -6.82
N PHE A 138 9.23 -20.47 -5.94
CA PHE A 138 8.76 -20.19 -4.59
C PHE A 138 9.88 -19.97 -3.59
N SER A 139 9.61 -19.11 -2.61
CA SER A 139 10.48 -18.96 -1.44
C SER A 139 10.70 -20.29 -0.73
N PHE A 140 9.65 -21.11 -0.58
CA PHE A 140 9.76 -22.52 -0.22
C PHE A 140 8.60 -23.32 -0.82
N GLY A 141 8.73 -24.64 -0.86
CA GLY A 141 7.59 -25.51 -1.07
C GLY A 141 7.91 -26.99 -0.95
N LEU A 142 6.85 -27.80 -1.05
CA LEU A 142 6.84 -29.18 -0.60
C LEU A 142 6.41 -30.11 -1.76
N ILE A 143 7.13 -31.22 -1.94
CA ILE A 143 6.71 -32.32 -2.82
C ILE A 143 6.48 -33.55 -1.95
N SER A 144 5.24 -34.04 -1.91
CA SER A 144 4.94 -35.33 -1.28
C SER A 144 5.58 -36.47 -2.08
N THR A 145 6.19 -37.42 -1.38
CA THR A 145 6.72 -38.68 -1.91
C THR A 145 6.10 -39.84 -1.11
N GLU A 146 6.33 -41.07 -1.55
CA GLU A 146 5.93 -42.27 -0.79
C GLU A 146 6.65 -42.38 0.56
N LYS A 147 7.78 -41.68 0.73
CA LYS A 147 8.63 -41.74 1.92
C LYS A 147 8.47 -40.54 2.86
N GLY A 148 7.71 -39.53 2.46
CA GLY A 148 7.56 -38.27 3.22
C GLY A 148 7.44 -37.07 2.30
N PHE A 149 8.19 -36.01 2.58
CA PHE A 149 8.19 -34.76 1.81
C PHE A 149 9.59 -34.31 1.42
N ASN A 150 9.75 -33.84 0.19
CA ASN A 150 10.93 -33.09 -0.22
C ASN A 150 10.67 -31.60 -0.02
N ILE A 151 11.51 -30.93 0.74
CA ILE A 151 11.43 -29.51 1.03
C ILE A 151 12.36 -28.76 0.08
N PHE A 152 11.86 -27.76 -0.62
CA PHE A 152 12.62 -26.88 -1.50
C PHE A 152 12.57 -25.44 -0.98
N VAL A 153 13.65 -24.68 -1.15
CA VAL A 153 13.76 -23.28 -0.70
C VAL A 153 14.50 -22.39 -1.69
N GLY A 154 14.39 -21.07 -1.54
CA GLY A 154 15.25 -20.13 -2.26
C GLY A 154 14.86 -19.82 -3.71
N GLY A 155 13.64 -20.16 -4.13
CA GLY A 155 13.14 -19.79 -5.46
C GLY A 155 12.79 -18.31 -5.57
N ASN A 156 12.82 -17.79 -6.80
CA ASN A 156 12.43 -16.42 -7.11
C ASN A 156 11.75 -16.33 -8.48
N GLY A 157 10.60 -15.67 -8.53
CA GLY A 157 9.89 -15.34 -9.77
C GLY A 157 10.01 -13.87 -10.19
N GLY A 158 10.88 -13.10 -9.52
CA GLY A 158 11.09 -11.67 -9.80
C GLY A 158 12.01 -11.42 -11.01
N ALA A 159 12.59 -10.22 -11.06
CA ALA A 159 13.42 -9.74 -12.19
C ALA A 159 14.61 -10.65 -12.54
N LYS A 160 15.14 -11.38 -11.55
CA LYS A 160 16.16 -12.42 -11.74
C LYS A 160 15.56 -13.77 -11.29
N PRO A 161 14.89 -14.50 -12.18
CA PRO A 161 14.28 -15.78 -11.83
C PRO A 161 15.32 -16.75 -11.30
N ARG A 162 14.93 -17.55 -10.31
CA ARG A 162 15.76 -18.63 -9.76
C ARG A 162 14.89 -19.82 -9.42
N HIS A 163 15.44 -21.01 -9.68
CA HIS A 163 14.85 -22.26 -9.23
C HIS A 163 15.08 -22.47 -7.75
N SER A 164 14.04 -22.94 -7.04
CA SER A 164 14.20 -23.41 -5.67
C SER A 164 15.14 -24.61 -5.61
N GLU A 165 15.95 -24.69 -4.57
CA GLU A 165 16.91 -25.76 -4.33
C GLU A 165 16.37 -26.72 -3.26
N LEU A 166 16.69 -28.00 -3.39
CA LEU A 166 16.30 -29.03 -2.42
C LEU A 166 16.98 -28.74 -1.08
N LEU A 167 16.21 -28.49 -0.02
CA LEU A 167 16.71 -28.33 1.34
C LEU A 167 16.88 -29.71 2.00
N ALA A 168 15.80 -30.48 2.03
CA ALA A 168 15.74 -31.79 2.69
C ALA A 168 14.88 -32.76 1.86
N LYS A 169 15.21 -34.05 1.93
CA LYS A 169 14.54 -35.11 1.15
C LYS A 169 13.89 -36.11 2.09
N ASP A 170 12.75 -36.67 1.68
CA ASP A 170 12.05 -37.76 2.37
C ASP A 170 11.80 -37.44 3.86
N VAL A 171 11.46 -36.17 4.13
CA VAL A 171 11.20 -35.64 5.47
C VAL A 171 9.87 -36.20 5.98
N PRO A 172 9.82 -36.78 7.19
CA PRO A 172 8.57 -37.29 7.75
C PRO A 172 7.60 -36.11 8.04
N PRO A 173 6.27 -36.32 7.97
CA PRO A 173 5.29 -35.24 8.05
C PRO A 173 5.40 -34.35 9.29
N ASP A 174 5.77 -34.92 10.44
CA ASP A 174 5.97 -34.25 11.72
C ASP A 174 7.17 -33.29 11.74
N MET A 175 8.17 -33.51 10.88
CA MET A 175 9.36 -32.66 10.75
C MET A 175 9.25 -31.57 9.68
N VAL A 176 8.19 -31.58 8.87
CA VAL A 176 8.03 -30.59 7.79
C VAL A 176 7.86 -29.18 8.34
N ILE A 177 6.94 -28.99 9.28
CA ILE A 177 6.66 -27.67 9.87
C ILE A 177 7.89 -27.17 10.67
N PRO A 178 8.50 -27.95 11.58
CA PRO A 178 9.72 -27.54 12.27
C PRO A 178 10.84 -27.05 11.33
N ILE A 179 11.11 -27.77 10.22
CA ILE A 179 12.15 -27.35 9.27
C ILE A 179 11.79 -26.04 8.57
N ILE A 180 10.52 -25.84 8.21
CA ILE A 180 10.06 -24.58 7.59
C ILE A 180 10.12 -23.42 8.59
N ASP A 181 9.78 -23.65 9.85
CA ASP A 181 9.82 -22.65 10.92
C ASP A 181 11.26 -22.17 11.14
N ARG A 182 12.20 -23.12 11.29
CA ARG A 182 13.64 -22.84 11.37
C ARG A 182 14.12 -22.05 10.17
N TYR A 183 13.73 -22.45 8.96
CA TYR A 183 14.09 -21.75 7.72
C TYR A 183 13.61 -20.29 7.71
N LEU A 184 12.34 -20.07 8.07
CA LEU A 184 11.72 -18.74 8.06
C LEU A 184 12.30 -17.84 9.15
N ILE A 185 12.48 -18.33 10.38
CA ILE A 185 13.08 -17.55 11.47
C ILE A 185 14.55 -17.26 11.17
N PHE A 186 15.32 -18.23 10.68
CA PHE A 186 16.71 -17.99 10.30
C PHE A 186 16.82 -16.93 9.20
N TYR A 187 15.91 -16.97 8.22
CA TYR A 187 15.78 -15.92 7.20
C TYR A 187 15.46 -14.55 7.81
N ILE A 188 14.45 -14.47 8.68
CA ILE A 188 14.05 -13.22 9.35
C ILE A 188 15.22 -12.61 10.15
N ARG A 189 16.00 -13.46 10.85
CA ARG A 189 17.11 -13.01 11.70
C ARG A 189 18.34 -12.55 10.93
N THR A 190 18.60 -13.12 9.75
CA THR A 190 19.92 -12.98 9.09
C THR A 190 19.87 -12.34 7.71
N ALA A 191 18.70 -12.23 7.09
CA ALA A 191 18.56 -11.55 5.80
C ALA A 191 18.66 -10.04 5.94
N ASP A 192 19.22 -9.41 4.91
CA ASP A 192 19.22 -7.96 4.79
C ASP A 192 17.80 -7.43 4.47
N LYS A 193 17.57 -6.15 4.72
CA LYS A 193 16.29 -5.49 4.48
C LYS A 193 15.93 -5.57 3.00
N LEU A 194 14.67 -5.91 2.72
CA LEU A 194 14.12 -6.08 1.36
C LEU A 194 14.84 -7.15 0.51
N GLN A 195 15.68 -7.98 1.13
CA GLN A 195 16.33 -9.08 0.45
C GLN A 195 15.29 -10.16 0.11
N ARG A 196 15.55 -10.95 -0.94
CA ARG A 196 14.76 -12.14 -1.29
C ARG A 196 15.49 -13.37 -0.78
N THR A 197 14.75 -14.38 -0.33
CA THR A 197 15.31 -15.65 0.16
C THR A 197 16.37 -16.27 -0.76
N ALA A 198 16.17 -16.20 -2.09
CA ALA A 198 17.19 -16.59 -3.07
C ALA A 198 18.55 -15.90 -2.84
N ARG A 199 18.57 -14.56 -2.83
CA ARG A 199 19.79 -13.75 -2.66
C ARG A 199 20.39 -13.91 -1.27
N TRP A 200 19.54 -14.08 -0.27
CA TRP A 200 19.99 -14.39 1.08
C TRP A 200 20.77 -15.71 1.13
N ILE A 201 20.24 -16.79 0.54
CA ILE A 201 20.94 -18.08 0.48
C ILE A 201 22.26 -17.99 -0.29
N GLU A 202 22.33 -17.23 -1.38
CA GLU A 202 23.60 -16.98 -2.11
C GLU A 202 24.67 -16.32 -1.24
N ASN A 203 24.27 -15.46 -0.31
CA ASN A 203 25.18 -14.69 0.54
C ASN A 203 25.58 -15.44 1.81
N LEU A 204 24.93 -16.55 2.15
CA LEU A 204 25.34 -17.40 3.26
C LEU A 204 26.72 -18.03 2.95
N PRO A 205 27.65 -18.11 3.93
CA PRO A 205 28.91 -18.82 3.73
C PRO A 205 28.64 -20.27 3.31
N GLY A 206 29.07 -20.71 2.13
CA GLY A 206 28.76 -22.07 1.64
C GLY A 206 27.32 -22.29 1.17
N GLY A 207 26.51 -21.22 1.08
CA GLY A 207 25.18 -21.22 0.48
C GLY A 207 24.18 -22.16 1.15
N ILE A 208 23.51 -22.97 0.33
CA ILE A 208 22.49 -23.93 0.81
C ILE A 208 23.05 -24.98 1.77
N ASN A 209 24.34 -25.34 1.65
CA ASN A 209 24.95 -26.34 2.53
C ASN A 209 25.03 -25.85 3.96
N TYR A 210 25.46 -24.60 4.17
CA TYR A 210 25.45 -24.00 5.49
C TYR A 210 24.04 -23.81 6.04
N LEU A 211 23.07 -23.48 5.18
CA LEU A 211 21.67 -23.46 5.60
C LEU A 211 21.23 -24.82 6.15
N ARG A 212 21.56 -25.93 5.47
CA ARG A 212 21.25 -27.30 5.96
C ARG A 212 21.93 -27.57 7.30
N GLU A 213 23.21 -27.26 7.42
CA GLU A 213 23.94 -27.44 8.68
C GLU A 213 23.26 -26.71 9.85
N VAL A 214 22.72 -25.51 9.61
CA VAL A 214 22.04 -24.73 10.64
C VAL A 214 20.64 -25.27 10.96
N VAL A 215 19.80 -25.50 9.95
CA VAL A 215 18.36 -25.76 10.16
C VAL A 215 18.00 -27.25 10.24
N ILE A 216 18.89 -28.14 9.80
CA ILE A 216 18.71 -29.60 9.85
C ILE A 216 19.62 -30.19 10.91
N ASP A 217 20.92 -29.92 10.82
CA ASP A 217 21.93 -30.53 11.70
C ASP A 217 22.13 -29.78 13.03
N ASP A 218 21.37 -28.70 13.24
CA ASP A 218 21.41 -27.84 14.42
C ASP A 218 22.84 -27.40 14.80
N LYS A 219 23.68 -27.10 13.80
CA LYS A 219 25.10 -26.75 13.98
C LYS A 219 25.33 -25.60 14.97
N LEU A 220 24.34 -24.72 15.14
CA LEU A 220 24.40 -23.57 16.04
C LEU A 220 23.69 -23.79 17.38
N GLY A 221 22.94 -24.89 17.56
CA GLY A 221 22.19 -25.19 18.79
C GLY A 221 20.99 -24.25 19.02
N ILE A 222 20.39 -23.72 17.96
CA ILE A 222 19.31 -22.70 18.02
C ILE A 222 17.99 -23.17 17.40
N CYS A 223 17.89 -24.41 16.93
CA CYS A 223 16.67 -24.90 16.29
C CYS A 223 15.43 -24.80 17.19
N ALA A 224 15.54 -25.24 18.44
CA ALA A 224 14.44 -25.17 19.40
C ALA A 224 14.01 -23.72 19.70
N GLU A 225 14.97 -22.79 19.81
CA GLU A 225 14.69 -21.37 20.01
C GLU A 225 13.98 -20.75 18.79
N MET A 226 14.38 -21.15 17.57
CA MET A 226 13.71 -20.70 16.35
C MET A 226 12.28 -21.24 16.24
N GLU A 227 12.06 -22.51 16.57
CA GLU A 227 10.71 -23.09 16.60
C GLU A 227 9.82 -22.38 17.62
N GLN A 228 10.34 -22.12 18.83
CA GLN A 228 9.63 -21.36 19.85
C GLN A 228 9.27 -19.95 19.36
N GLN A 229 10.19 -19.25 18.73
CA GLN A 229 9.90 -17.92 18.16
C GLN A 229 8.86 -17.95 17.05
N MET A 230 8.86 -18.98 16.20
CA MET A 230 7.78 -19.11 15.21
C MET A 230 6.44 -19.38 15.90
N GLN A 231 6.41 -20.23 16.92
CA GLN A 231 5.20 -20.49 17.69
C GLN A 231 4.66 -19.21 18.34
N GLU A 232 5.52 -18.35 18.90
CA GLU A 232 5.11 -17.04 19.42
C GLU A 232 4.48 -16.14 18.35
N LEU A 233 5.00 -16.15 17.11
CA LEU A 233 4.40 -15.42 15.98
C LEU A 233 3.05 -16.02 15.55
N VAL A 234 2.91 -17.35 15.60
CA VAL A 234 1.66 -18.05 15.29
C VAL A 234 0.60 -17.75 16.35
N ASP A 235 0.98 -17.84 17.63
CA ASP A 235 0.07 -17.62 18.77
C ASP A 235 -0.38 -16.16 18.90
N SER A 236 0.47 -15.22 18.47
CA SER A 236 0.14 -13.79 18.46
C SER A 236 -0.55 -13.30 17.17
N TYR A 237 -0.84 -14.20 16.23
CA TYR A 237 -1.48 -13.82 14.97
C TYR A 237 -2.91 -13.31 15.19
N PHE A 238 -3.22 -12.19 14.56
CA PHE A 238 -4.57 -11.68 14.38
C PHE A 238 -4.74 -11.11 12.98
N CYS A 239 -5.98 -11.06 12.49
CA CYS A 239 -6.32 -10.40 11.23
C CYS A 239 -6.56 -8.90 11.49
N GLU A 240 -5.68 -8.05 10.97
CA GLU A 240 -5.69 -6.59 11.19
C GLU A 240 -7.00 -5.94 10.70
N TRP A 241 -7.57 -6.45 9.61
CA TRP A 241 -8.88 -5.99 9.14
C TRP A 241 -10.00 -6.34 10.13
N THR A 242 -9.98 -7.54 10.69
CA THR A 242 -10.98 -7.96 11.69
C THR A 242 -10.92 -7.05 12.92
N GLU A 243 -9.71 -6.75 13.40
CA GLU A 243 -9.50 -5.86 14.55
C GLU A 243 -9.79 -4.39 14.23
N THR A 244 -9.62 -3.97 12.98
CA THR A 244 -9.97 -2.62 12.50
C THR A 244 -11.48 -2.42 12.45
N ILE A 245 -12.24 -3.40 11.95
CA ILE A 245 -13.70 -3.34 11.84
C ILE A 245 -14.36 -3.22 13.23
N ARG A 246 -13.78 -3.89 14.23
CA ARG A 246 -14.27 -3.92 15.62
C ARG A 246 -13.93 -2.67 16.41
N ASN A 247 -12.99 -1.83 15.95
CA ASN A 247 -12.49 -0.68 16.69
C ASN A 247 -13.03 0.65 16.13
N PRO A 248 -13.95 1.34 16.83
CA PRO A 248 -14.54 2.59 16.35
C PRO A 248 -13.54 3.71 16.05
N LYS A 249 -12.38 3.73 16.74
CA LYS A 249 -11.34 4.75 16.49
C LYS A 249 -10.65 4.49 15.15
N ARG A 250 -10.28 3.24 14.85
CA ARG A 250 -9.61 2.88 13.59
C ARG A 250 -10.52 3.06 12.37
N ARG A 251 -11.83 2.83 12.52
CA ARG A 251 -12.83 3.04 11.46
C ARG A 251 -12.83 4.46 10.91
N LYS A 252 -12.56 5.48 11.76
CA LYS A 252 -12.57 6.89 11.35
C LYS A 252 -11.50 7.22 10.30
N TYR A 253 -10.39 6.49 10.27
CA TYR A 253 -9.30 6.73 9.30
C TYR A 253 -9.69 6.47 7.84
N PHE A 254 -10.81 5.80 7.58
CA PHE A 254 -11.29 5.51 6.23
C PHE A 254 -12.23 6.58 5.68
N GLN A 255 -12.75 7.50 6.51
CA GLN A 255 -13.63 8.57 6.04
C GLN A 255 -12.91 9.46 5.02
N GLN A 256 -13.63 9.86 3.97
CA GLN A 256 -13.06 10.72 2.93
C GLN A 256 -12.92 12.16 3.43
N PHE A 257 -13.95 12.67 4.12
CA PHE A 257 -13.99 14.02 4.65
C PHE A 257 -14.29 14.01 6.14
N ALA A 258 -13.68 14.95 6.84
CA ALA A 258 -13.83 15.09 8.29
C ALA A 258 -14.98 16.04 8.68
N ASN A 259 -15.59 16.75 7.71
CA ASN A 259 -16.63 17.74 7.94
C ASN A 259 -17.97 17.43 7.21
N THR A 260 -18.07 16.29 6.52
CA THR A 260 -19.29 15.85 5.83
C THR A 260 -19.25 14.33 5.60
N ASP A 261 -20.41 13.70 5.50
CA ASP A 261 -20.56 12.29 5.12
C ASP A 261 -20.65 12.08 3.59
N GLU A 262 -20.61 13.17 2.81
CA GLU A 262 -20.55 13.09 1.35
C GLU A 262 -19.28 12.37 0.88
N THR A 263 -19.34 11.80 -0.32
CA THR A 263 -18.18 11.23 -1.01
C THR A 263 -18.10 11.75 -2.42
N VAL A 264 -16.89 11.94 -2.93
CA VAL A 264 -16.65 12.40 -4.30
C VAL A 264 -15.64 11.51 -5.02
N ASP A 265 -15.90 11.30 -6.30
CA ASP A 265 -15.04 10.51 -7.18
C ASP A 265 -13.97 11.40 -7.81
N THR A 266 -12.72 10.94 -7.73
CA THR A 266 -11.55 11.70 -8.20
C THR A 266 -10.95 11.13 -9.48
N VAL A 267 -11.50 10.03 -9.99
CA VAL A 267 -11.03 9.30 -11.17
C VAL A 267 -12.22 8.69 -11.90
N GLU A 268 -12.30 8.88 -13.21
CA GLU A 268 -13.33 8.29 -14.06
C GLU A 268 -13.10 6.80 -14.33
N LEU A 269 -14.20 6.09 -14.59
CA LEU A 269 -14.18 4.68 -14.94
C LEU A 269 -13.96 4.46 -16.44
N VAL A 270 -13.29 3.36 -16.76
CA VAL A 270 -13.12 2.85 -18.13
C VAL A 270 -13.55 1.40 -18.21
N LYS A 271 -14.11 1.01 -19.36
CA LYS A 271 -14.47 -0.37 -19.65
C LYS A 271 -13.25 -1.13 -20.16
N GLU A 272 -12.95 -2.28 -19.55
CA GLU A 272 -11.90 -3.20 -19.98
C GLU A 272 -12.36 -4.65 -19.80
N ARG A 273 -12.36 -5.43 -20.89
CA ARG A 273 -12.75 -6.86 -20.88
C ARG A 273 -14.11 -7.10 -20.18
N ASP A 274 -15.09 -6.28 -20.55
CA ASP A 274 -16.47 -6.28 -20.01
C ASP A 274 -16.64 -5.97 -18.53
N GLN A 275 -15.57 -5.50 -17.87
CA GLN A 275 -15.60 -4.96 -16.52
C GLN A 275 -15.31 -3.46 -16.54
N GLU A 276 -15.58 -2.79 -15.44
CA GLU A 276 -15.18 -1.41 -15.22
C GLU A 276 -13.98 -1.37 -14.27
N ARG A 277 -13.13 -0.35 -14.45
CA ARG A 277 -12.07 -0.01 -13.52
C ARG A 277 -11.75 1.47 -13.60
N PRO A 278 -11.16 2.08 -12.56
CA PRO A 278 -10.68 3.46 -12.67
C PRO A 278 -9.59 3.57 -13.75
N THR A 279 -9.60 4.69 -14.49
CA THR A 279 -8.53 5.04 -15.43
C THR A 279 -7.20 5.20 -14.68
N TYR A 280 -6.08 4.99 -15.36
CA TYR A 280 -4.77 5.21 -14.75
C TYR A 280 -4.50 6.69 -14.50
N TRP A 281 -3.50 7.00 -13.68
CA TRP A 281 -3.02 8.36 -13.53
C TRP A 281 -2.54 8.97 -14.86
N PRO A 282 -2.69 10.29 -15.04
CA PRO A 282 -2.25 10.98 -16.24
C PRO A 282 -0.73 10.92 -16.42
N SER A 283 -0.25 11.09 -17.66
CA SER A 283 1.18 11.24 -17.93
C SER A 283 1.72 12.56 -17.37
N GLU A 284 0.98 13.65 -17.55
CA GLU A 284 1.34 15.00 -17.11
C GLU A 284 0.63 15.40 -15.82
N GLY A 285 1.30 16.26 -15.03
CA GLY A 285 0.71 16.90 -13.86
C GLY A 285 0.02 18.22 -14.19
N ALA A 286 -0.59 18.83 -13.19
CA ALA A 286 -1.09 20.20 -13.28
C ALA A 286 0.06 21.19 -13.44
N LYS A 287 -0.08 22.13 -14.38
CA LYS A 287 0.91 23.18 -14.70
C LYS A 287 0.49 24.56 -14.18
N GLU A 288 -0.62 24.63 -13.44
CA GLU A 288 -1.14 25.88 -12.90
C GLU A 288 -0.29 26.34 -11.72
N ASP A 289 -0.06 27.66 -11.62
CA ASP A 289 0.62 28.26 -10.48
C ASP A 289 -0.39 28.51 -9.35
N PHE A 290 -0.59 27.50 -8.51
CA PHE A 290 -1.53 27.55 -7.39
C PHE A 290 -1.03 28.45 -6.25
N LYS A 291 0.28 28.47 -6.00
CA LYS A 291 0.92 29.29 -4.95
C LYS A 291 0.85 30.78 -5.31
N GLY A 292 1.06 31.12 -6.57
CA GLY A 292 1.04 32.50 -7.07
C GLY A 292 -0.36 33.05 -7.38
N HIS A 293 -1.40 32.21 -7.33
CA HIS A 293 -2.77 32.60 -7.67
C HIS A 293 -3.26 33.77 -6.80
N GLN A 294 -3.81 34.81 -7.45
CA GLN A 294 -4.32 36.01 -6.78
C GLN A 294 -5.83 35.92 -6.56
N TRP A 295 -6.22 35.66 -5.32
CA TRP A 295 -7.62 35.55 -4.92
C TRP A 295 -8.32 36.92 -4.87
N SER A 296 -9.54 37.01 -5.40
CA SER A 296 -10.30 38.26 -5.50
C SER A 296 -10.64 38.88 -4.14
N ALA A 297 -10.96 38.03 -3.16
CA ALA A 297 -11.23 38.39 -1.78
C ALA A 297 -10.92 37.19 -0.88
N LEU A 298 -10.64 37.43 0.40
CA LEU A 298 -10.43 36.35 1.39
C LEU A 298 -11.21 36.65 2.66
N SER A 299 -12.00 35.69 3.12
CA SER A 299 -12.81 35.79 4.33
C SER A 299 -12.58 34.59 5.24
N TRP A 300 -12.61 34.82 6.55
CA TRP A 300 -12.49 33.75 7.53
C TRP A 300 -13.79 32.95 7.61
N GLN A 301 -13.69 31.64 7.46
CA GLN A 301 -14.84 30.73 7.43
C GLN A 301 -14.59 29.55 8.36
N PRO A 302 -15.57 29.13 9.18
CA PRO A 302 -15.44 27.94 10.01
C PRO A 302 -15.49 26.69 9.13
N ILE A 303 -14.59 25.73 9.36
CA ILE A 303 -14.44 24.55 8.50
C ILE A 303 -14.65 23.24 9.26
N ILE A 304 -13.98 23.07 10.41
CA ILE A 304 -14.01 21.85 11.20
C ILE A 304 -13.77 22.14 12.68
N LYS A 305 -14.24 21.27 13.58
CA LYS A 305 -13.97 21.36 15.01
C LYS A 305 -12.52 21.01 15.36
N ALA A 306 -11.94 21.73 16.33
CA ALA A 306 -10.56 21.54 16.76
C ALA A 306 -10.31 20.18 17.43
N ASP A 307 -11.34 19.60 18.07
CA ASP A 307 -11.29 18.29 18.73
C ASP A 307 -11.06 17.10 17.78
N HIS A 308 -11.14 17.33 16.46
CA HIS A 308 -10.74 16.37 15.45
C HIS A 308 -9.23 16.09 15.48
N PHE A 309 -8.43 17.09 15.85
CA PHE A 309 -6.97 17.02 15.79
C PHE A 309 -6.38 16.58 17.14
N SER A 310 -5.32 15.78 17.08
CA SER A 310 -4.62 15.26 18.25
C SER A 310 -3.34 16.07 18.52
N ASP A 311 -3.11 16.37 19.80
CA ASP A 311 -1.81 16.86 20.31
C ASP A 311 -0.95 15.72 20.91
N GLY A 312 -1.48 14.49 20.94
CA GLY A 312 -0.76 13.32 21.43
C GLY A 312 0.40 12.91 20.52
N PRO A 313 1.32 12.04 20.96
CA PRO A 313 2.44 11.57 20.15
C PRO A 313 1.96 10.61 19.03
N PRO A 314 2.49 10.76 17.79
CA PRO A 314 3.26 11.90 17.31
C PRO A 314 2.37 13.14 17.20
N ALA A 315 2.88 14.33 17.59
CA ALA A 315 2.13 15.60 17.63
C ALA A 315 1.84 16.16 16.22
N ILE A 316 1.20 15.33 15.41
CA ILE A 316 0.87 15.48 14.01
C ILE A 316 -0.50 14.85 13.84
N SER A 317 -1.43 15.61 13.28
CA SER A 317 -2.70 15.08 12.80
C SER A 317 -3.14 15.88 11.58
N SER A 318 -3.98 15.27 10.75
CA SER A 318 -4.43 15.89 9.51
C SER A 318 -5.89 15.55 9.22
N ALA A 319 -6.52 16.39 8.41
CA ALA A 319 -7.88 16.21 7.97
C ALA A 319 -8.03 16.61 6.49
N ASN A 320 -8.81 15.84 5.74
CA ASN A 320 -9.35 16.26 4.46
C ASN A 320 -10.75 16.83 4.69
N VAL A 321 -11.05 17.98 4.12
CA VAL A 321 -12.35 18.65 4.27
C VAL A 321 -12.88 19.10 2.91
N LYS A 322 -14.21 19.10 2.77
CA LYS A 322 -14.90 19.54 1.56
C LYS A 322 -15.48 20.94 1.73
N ARG A 323 -15.35 21.78 0.69
CA ARG A 323 -15.97 23.09 0.57
C ARG A 323 -16.39 23.33 -0.88
N GLY A 324 -17.69 23.35 -1.15
CA GLY A 324 -18.18 23.35 -2.54
C GLY A 324 -17.76 22.06 -3.25
N ASP A 325 -17.12 22.20 -4.41
CA ASP A 325 -16.45 21.13 -5.15
C ASP A 325 -14.97 20.96 -4.76
N THR A 326 -14.41 21.87 -3.98
CA THR A 326 -13.00 21.85 -3.58
C THR A 326 -12.73 21.00 -2.33
N GLN A 327 -11.58 20.31 -2.33
CA GLN A 327 -11.06 19.59 -1.18
C GLN A 327 -9.81 20.29 -0.64
N LEU A 328 -9.72 20.43 0.69
CA LEU A 328 -8.63 21.09 1.39
C LEU A 328 -7.99 20.15 2.40
N ALA A 329 -6.68 20.27 2.59
CA ALA A 329 -5.93 19.56 3.60
C ALA A 329 -5.64 20.52 4.76
N ILE A 330 -5.92 20.08 6.00
CA ILE A 330 -5.54 20.79 7.21
C ILE A 330 -4.59 19.89 7.99
N PHE A 331 -3.51 20.47 8.51
CA PHE A 331 -2.49 19.79 9.30
C PHE A 331 -2.33 20.51 10.63
N LYS A 332 -2.30 19.77 11.74
CA LYS A 332 -1.84 20.25 13.04
C LYS A 332 -0.47 19.64 13.31
N VAL A 333 0.56 20.49 13.42
CA VAL A 333 1.94 20.08 13.63
C VAL A 333 2.50 20.81 14.84
N LYS A 334 2.82 20.08 15.91
CA LYS A 334 3.29 20.62 17.20
C LYS A 334 2.43 21.78 17.71
N GLY A 335 1.10 21.61 17.66
CA GLY A 335 0.12 22.59 18.12
C GLY A 335 -0.17 23.75 17.15
N LYS A 336 0.50 23.82 15.99
CA LYS A 336 0.26 24.86 14.98
C LYS A 336 -0.49 24.30 13.78
N TYR A 337 -1.41 25.08 13.22
CA TYR A 337 -2.19 24.69 12.06
C TYR A 337 -1.59 25.19 10.75
N TYR A 338 -1.74 24.38 9.72
CA TYR A 338 -1.36 24.67 8.34
C TYR A 338 -2.49 24.17 7.42
N ALA A 339 -2.78 24.89 6.35
CA ALA A 339 -3.83 24.50 5.40
C ALA A 339 -3.38 24.67 3.96
N THR A 340 -3.72 23.70 3.12
CA THR A 340 -3.38 23.65 1.69
C THR A 340 -4.56 23.13 0.87
N GLN A 341 -4.46 23.20 -0.46
CA GLN A 341 -5.29 22.34 -1.31
C GLN A 341 -5.05 20.85 -0.98
N GLN A 342 -6.03 19.97 -1.21
CA GLN A 342 -5.86 18.51 -1.02
C GLN A 342 -5.17 17.83 -2.21
N MET A 343 -5.28 18.40 -3.41
CA MET A 343 -4.75 17.82 -4.65
C MET A 343 -3.23 17.98 -4.75
N CYS A 344 -2.52 16.86 -4.89
CA CYS A 344 -1.14 16.86 -5.38
C CYS A 344 -1.12 17.08 -6.90
N PRO A 345 -0.44 18.14 -7.40
CA PRO A 345 -0.42 18.49 -8.82
C PRO A 345 0.27 17.44 -9.70
N HIS A 346 1.16 16.60 -9.15
CA HIS A 346 1.95 15.66 -9.95
C HIS A 346 1.13 14.69 -10.80
N LYS A 347 0.07 14.10 -10.22
CA LYS A 347 -0.87 13.19 -10.91
C LYS A 347 -2.33 13.54 -10.64
N ARG A 348 -2.58 14.76 -10.15
CA ARG A 348 -3.91 15.24 -9.73
C ARG A 348 -4.59 14.31 -8.71
N ALA A 349 -3.80 13.81 -7.75
CA ALA A 349 -4.29 12.91 -6.71
C ALA A 349 -4.68 13.71 -5.46
N PHE A 350 -5.91 13.55 -4.98
CA PHE A 350 -6.47 14.25 -3.82
C PHE A 350 -6.12 13.57 -2.49
N VAL A 351 -4.87 13.74 -2.05
CA VAL A 351 -4.28 12.89 -0.99
C VAL A 351 -3.31 13.59 -0.05
N LEU A 352 -3.16 14.92 -0.11
CA LEU A 352 -2.13 15.60 0.67
C LEU A 352 -2.35 15.45 2.19
N SER A 353 -3.60 15.43 2.67
CA SER A 353 -3.91 15.14 4.07
C SER A 353 -3.35 13.79 4.55
N ASP A 354 -3.25 12.79 3.67
CA ASP A 354 -2.74 11.45 4.00
C ASP A 354 -1.20 11.37 3.89
N GLY A 355 -0.54 12.49 3.61
CA GLY A 355 0.91 12.60 3.43
C GLY A 355 1.70 12.65 4.74
N LEU A 356 2.96 12.20 4.67
CA LEU A 356 3.87 12.27 5.80
C LEU A 356 4.38 13.70 5.98
N ILE A 357 4.22 14.26 7.17
CA ILE A 357 4.83 15.54 7.53
C ILE A 357 6.32 15.34 7.80
N GLY A 358 7.19 16.12 7.18
CA GLY A 358 8.61 16.17 7.49
C GLY A 358 8.99 17.46 8.21
N ASP A 359 10.13 17.42 8.91
CA ASP A 359 10.76 18.58 9.53
C ASP A 359 12.27 18.63 9.30
N ASP A 360 12.85 19.82 9.38
CA ASP A 360 14.29 20.05 9.39
C ASP A 360 14.74 20.84 10.63
N ASP A 361 16.06 20.95 10.80
CA ASP A 361 16.67 21.66 11.94
C ASP A 361 16.41 23.17 11.93
N ALA A 362 15.94 23.73 10.80
CA ALA A 362 15.57 25.14 10.67
C ALA A 362 14.10 25.41 11.06
N GLY A 363 13.35 24.38 11.48
CA GLY A 363 11.93 24.50 11.83
C GLY A 363 11.00 24.62 10.62
N LYS A 364 11.47 24.20 9.45
CA LYS A 364 10.65 24.09 8.25
C LYS A 364 9.83 22.81 8.31
N TYR A 365 8.58 22.90 7.88
CA TYR A 365 7.68 21.77 7.74
C TYR A 365 7.27 21.59 6.28
N TRP A 366 7.12 20.34 5.86
CA TRP A 366 6.56 20.00 4.56
C TRP A 366 5.64 18.80 4.68
N VAL A 367 4.73 18.66 3.72
CA VAL A 367 3.97 17.43 3.50
C VAL A 367 4.54 16.70 2.29
N SER A 368 4.88 15.42 2.45
CA SER A 368 5.25 14.55 1.35
C SER A 368 4.01 13.86 0.79
N CYS A 369 3.73 14.06 -0.50
CA CYS A 369 2.64 13.38 -1.18
C CYS A 369 2.78 11.85 -1.00
N PRO A 370 1.77 11.18 -0.44
CA PRO A 370 1.89 9.77 -0.04
C PRO A 370 2.15 8.85 -1.24
N TYR A 371 1.66 9.22 -2.42
CA TYR A 371 1.75 8.38 -3.63
C TYR A 371 2.98 8.67 -4.49
N HIS A 372 3.49 9.90 -4.46
CA HIS A 372 4.48 10.38 -5.44
C HIS A 372 5.73 11.02 -4.84
N LYS A 373 5.79 11.14 -3.50
CA LYS A 373 6.93 11.68 -2.74
C LYS A 373 7.37 13.08 -3.20
N ARG A 374 6.40 13.91 -3.59
CA ARG A 374 6.59 15.34 -3.82
C ARG A 374 6.45 16.08 -2.49
N ASN A 375 7.43 16.89 -2.14
CA ASN A 375 7.55 17.49 -0.82
C ASN A 375 7.13 18.97 -0.89
N PHE A 376 5.95 19.31 -0.37
CA PHE A 376 5.40 20.66 -0.43
C PHE A 376 5.54 21.37 0.92
N GLU A 377 6.15 22.55 0.91
CA GLU A 377 6.41 23.35 2.10
C GLU A 377 5.10 23.84 2.74
N LEU A 378 4.96 23.72 4.05
CA LEU A 378 3.78 24.14 4.81
C LEU A 378 3.93 25.53 5.44
N ASN A 379 5.16 25.97 5.69
CA ASN A 379 5.45 27.22 6.39
C ASN A 379 6.57 28.03 5.72
N GLY A 380 6.76 29.26 6.19
CA GLY A 380 7.73 30.21 5.66
C GLY A 380 7.27 30.93 4.38
N GLU A 381 8.12 31.80 3.86
CA GLU A 381 7.82 32.63 2.66
C GLU A 381 7.61 31.79 1.39
N GLN A 382 8.13 30.57 1.38
CA GLN A 382 8.05 29.62 0.28
C GLN A 382 6.95 28.58 0.48
N ALA A 383 6.04 28.75 1.47
CA ALA A 383 4.91 27.85 1.67
C ALA A 383 4.15 27.58 0.36
N GLY A 384 3.88 26.31 0.09
CA GLY A 384 3.29 25.82 -1.15
C GLY A 384 4.30 25.40 -2.23
N ARG A 385 5.58 25.77 -2.13
CA ARG A 385 6.62 25.33 -3.07
C ARG A 385 6.87 23.83 -2.92
N CYS A 386 7.11 23.13 -4.04
CA CYS A 386 7.64 21.77 -4.00
C CYS A 386 9.18 21.80 -3.96
N SER A 387 9.79 21.25 -2.92
CA SER A 387 11.24 21.32 -2.71
C SER A 387 12.06 20.41 -3.64
N ASN A 388 11.44 19.35 -4.18
CA ASN A 388 12.09 18.38 -5.05
C ASN A 388 11.56 18.39 -6.49
N ASP A 389 10.77 19.40 -6.86
CA ASP A 389 10.27 19.62 -8.24
C ASP A 389 9.82 21.08 -8.40
N GLU A 390 10.70 21.97 -8.84
CA GLU A 390 10.44 23.42 -8.86
C GLU A 390 9.30 23.83 -9.82
N ALA A 391 8.93 22.96 -10.76
CA ALA A 391 7.79 23.17 -11.64
C ALA A 391 6.43 22.95 -10.94
N MET A 392 6.43 22.50 -9.68
CA MET A 392 5.23 22.20 -8.92
C MET A 392 5.10 23.10 -7.69
N ASN A 393 3.88 23.53 -7.45
CA ASN A 393 3.50 24.20 -6.21
C ASN A 393 2.04 23.90 -5.88
N ILE A 394 1.61 24.29 -4.69
CA ILE A 394 0.25 24.15 -4.21
C ILE A 394 -0.22 25.44 -3.55
N ALA A 395 -1.53 25.67 -3.56
CA ALA A 395 -2.15 26.76 -2.81
C ALA A 395 -2.05 26.47 -1.30
N THR A 396 -1.80 27.52 -0.53
CA THR A 396 -1.83 27.51 0.93
C THR A 396 -2.79 28.57 1.43
N PHE A 397 -3.40 28.32 2.58
CA PHE A 397 -4.42 29.20 3.14
C PHE A 397 -4.09 29.52 4.61
N PRO A 398 -4.27 30.78 5.05
CA PRO A 398 -4.21 31.11 6.46
C PRO A 398 -5.26 30.28 7.23
N VAL A 399 -4.85 29.76 8.38
CA VAL A 399 -5.66 28.92 9.26
C VAL A 399 -5.44 29.30 10.71
N GLU A 400 -6.50 29.33 11.50
CA GLU A 400 -6.44 29.61 12.93
C GLU A 400 -7.51 28.82 13.69
N GLU A 401 -7.17 28.39 14.90
CA GLU A 401 -8.14 27.92 15.89
C GLU A 401 -8.68 29.15 16.65
N ARG A 402 -9.98 29.18 16.91
CA ARG A 402 -10.63 30.25 17.69
C ARG A 402 -11.26 29.71 18.97
N ASP A 403 -11.56 30.61 19.90
CA ASP A 403 -12.09 30.30 21.24
C ASP A 403 -13.43 29.55 21.23
N ASP A 404 -14.14 29.52 20.10
CA ASP A 404 -15.37 28.74 19.90
C ASP A 404 -15.12 27.26 19.55
N GLY A 405 -13.85 26.84 19.55
CA GLY A 405 -13.41 25.48 19.27
C GLY A 405 -13.50 25.09 17.80
N TRP A 406 -13.58 26.07 16.89
CA TRP A 406 -13.55 25.83 15.45
C TRP A 406 -12.21 26.24 14.83
N ILE A 407 -11.83 25.49 13.81
CA ILE A 407 -10.75 25.83 12.90
C ILE A 407 -11.32 26.64 11.75
N TYR A 408 -10.79 27.85 11.60
CA TYR A 408 -11.15 28.78 10.54
C TYR A 408 -10.08 28.80 9.47
N LEU A 409 -10.50 28.78 8.20
CA LEU A 409 -9.62 29.04 7.07
C LEU A 409 -10.00 30.36 6.42
N LYS A 410 -9.00 31.11 5.95
CA LYS A 410 -9.22 32.33 5.17
C LYS A 410 -9.30 31.97 3.68
N LEU A 411 -10.52 31.92 3.16
CA LEU A 411 -10.82 31.39 1.82
C LEU A 411 -11.50 32.42 0.92
N PRO A 412 -11.35 32.28 -0.42
CA PRO A 412 -12.09 33.07 -1.39
C PRO A 412 -13.57 32.65 -1.48
N PRO A 413 -14.40 33.38 -2.27
CA PRO A 413 -15.71 32.91 -2.66
C PRO A 413 -15.66 31.47 -3.23
N VAL A 414 -16.67 30.67 -2.92
CA VAL A 414 -16.69 29.23 -3.26
C VAL A 414 -16.59 29.01 -4.77
N GLU A 415 -17.27 29.83 -5.58
CA GLU A 415 -17.22 29.74 -7.04
C GLU A 415 -15.80 29.98 -7.60
N GLU A 416 -15.07 30.95 -7.04
CA GLU A 416 -13.68 31.21 -7.41
C GLU A 416 -12.78 30.05 -6.97
N LEU A 417 -12.95 29.57 -5.73
CA LEU A 417 -12.19 28.43 -5.21
C LEU A 417 -12.35 27.19 -6.10
N ASP A 418 -13.59 26.86 -6.44
CA ASP A 418 -13.95 25.69 -7.26
C ASP A 418 -13.43 25.84 -8.70
N SER A 419 -13.42 27.07 -9.25
CA SER A 419 -12.85 27.32 -10.58
C SER A 419 -11.33 27.04 -10.67
N VAL A 420 -10.62 27.14 -9.54
CA VAL A 420 -9.17 26.95 -9.47
C VAL A 420 -8.84 25.53 -9.01
N LEU A 421 -9.49 25.06 -7.93
CA LEU A 421 -9.12 23.85 -7.17
C LEU A 421 -10.21 22.76 -7.14
N GLY A 422 -11.34 22.97 -7.81
CA GLY A 422 -12.49 22.05 -7.79
C GLY A 422 -12.12 20.61 -8.19
N THR A 423 -12.74 19.65 -7.52
CA THR A 423 -12.55 18.22 -7.79
C THR A 423 -12.94 17.88 -9.22
N GLU A 424 -14.05 18.41 -9.74
CA GLU A 424 -14.52 18.14 -11.10
C GLU A 424 -13.58 18.70 -12.19
N LYS A 425 -12.91 19.82 -11.92
CA LYS A 425 -11.88 20.37 -12.82
C LYS A 425 -10.69 19.43 -12.94
N TRP A 426 -10.27 18.84 -11.82
CA TRP A 426 -8.99 18.13 -11.74
C TRP A 426 -9.10 16.61 -11.67
N LYS A 427 -10.29 16.04 -11.52
CA LYS A 427 -10.49 14.59 -11.54
C LYS A 427 -9.86 13.98 -12.78
N VAL A 428 -9.25 12.82 -12.63
CA VAL A 428 -8.57 12.16 -13.75
C VAL A 428 -9.63 11.60 -14.69
N LYS A 429 -9.61 12.05 -15.94
CA LYS A 429 -10.58 11.70 -16.98
C LYS A 429 -10.10 10.55 -17.85
N LYS A 430 -11.06 9.84 -18.43
CA LYS A 430 -10.79 8.79 -19.40
C LYS A 430 -9.99 9.36 -20.59
N GLY A 431 -8.90 8.67 -20.94
CA GLY A 431 -8.07 9.00 -22.11
C GLY A 431 -6.87 9.91 -21.84
N GLU A 432 -6.74 10.48 -20.64
CA GLU A 432 -5.56 11.29 -20.27
C GLU A 432 -4.35 10.44 -19.86
N ALA A 433 -4.58 9.16 -19.55
CA ALA A 433 -3.54 8.23 -19.16
C ALA A 433 -2.98 7.47 -20.37
N PRO A 434 -1.67 7.20 -20.42
CA PRO A 434 -1.11 6.34 -21.44
C PRO A 434 -1.65 4.92 -21.27
N ASP A 435 -2.04 4.28 -22.38
CA ASP A 435 -2.38 2.86 -22.37
C ASP A 435 -1.08 2.04 -22.16
N PRO A 436 -0.92 1.36 -21.00
CA PRO A 436 0.31 0.62 -20.72
C PRO A 436 0.51 -0.57 -21.66
N PHE A 437 -0.55 -1.05 -22.31
CA PHE A 437 -0.51 -2.20 -23.21
C PHE A 437 -0.41 -1.80 -24.68
N GLN A 438 -0.47 -0.52 -25.03
CA GLN A 438 -0.46 -0.06 -26.43
C GLN A 438 0.67 -0.68 -27.27
N LYS A 439 1.88 -0.78 -26.70
CA LYS A 439 3.03 -1.43 -27.37
C LYS A 439 2.82 -2.93 -27.56
N CYS A 440 2.33 -3.62 -26.54
CA CYS A 440 2.02 -5.05 -26.60
C CYS A 440 0.88 -5.30 -27.59
N ASP A 441 -0.19 -4.54 -27.51
CA ASP A 441 -1.34 -4.62 -28.39
C ASP A 441 -0.91 -4.38 -29.83
N LYS A 442 -0.07 -3.38 -30.12
CA LYS A 442 0.51 -3.18 -31.46
C LYS A 442 1.35 -4.38 -31.92
N LYS A 443 2.16 -4.97 -31.03
CA LYS A 443 3.03 -6.12 -31.34
C LYS A 443 2.24 -7.40 -31.61
N TYR A 444 1.17 -7.63 -30.86
CA TYR A 444 0.37 -8.86 -30.92
C TYR A 444 -0.95 -8.69 -31.67
N LYS A 445 -1.24 -7.50 -32.21
CA LYS A 445 -2.44 -7.24 -33.01
C LYS A 445 -2.51 -8.23 -34.16
N GLY A 446 -3.61 -8.99 -34.25
CA GLY A 446 -3.80 -10.00 -35.29
C GLY A 446 -2.99 -11.28 -35.11
N THR A 447 -2.16 -11.40 -34.06
CA THR A 447 -1.54 -12.68 -33.69
C THR A 447 -2.60 -13.57 -33.07
N ARG A 448 -3.25 -14.40 -33.88
CA ARG A 448 -4.13 -15.45 -33.36
C ARG A 448 -3.27 -16.51 -32.69
N GLY A 449 -3.64 -16.92 -31.47
CA GLY A 449 -3.14 -18.17 -30.93
C GLY A 449 -3.50 -19.29 -31.90
N LYS A 450 -2.52 -20.11 -32.28
CA LYS A 450 -2.79 -21.33 -33.06
C LYS A 450 -3.79 -22.16 -32.26
N LYS A 451 -4.95 -22.48 -32.84
CA LYS A 451 -5.82 -23.47 -32.23
C LYS A 451 -5.08 -24.81 -32.29
N ALA A 452 -5.22 -25.63 -31.26
CA ALA A 452 -4.72 -27.00 -31.33
C ALA A 452 -5.37 -27.68 -32.54
N GLY A 453 -4.60 -27.91 -33.62
CA GLY A 453 -5.09 -28.42 -34.90
C GLY A 453 -4.58 -27.66 -36.13
N ASP A 454 -4.09 -26.42 -35.99
CA ASP A 454 -3.56 -25.67 -37.13
C ASP A 454 -2.17 -26.20 -37.52
N ARG A 455 -2.07 -26.96 -38.63
CA ARG A 455 -0.77 -27.40 -39.17
C ARG A 455 0.10 -26.17 -39.49
N PRO A 456 1.39 -26.17 -39.12
CA PRO A 456 2.25 -25.06 -39.44
C PRO A 456 2.43 -24.96 -40.97
N SER A 457 2.11 -23.79 -41.55
CA SER A 457 2.63 -23.44 -42.87
C SER A 457 4.16 -23.43 -42.83
N PRO A 458 4.86 -23.94 -43.85
CA PRO A 458 6.29 -24.06 -43.82
C PRO A 458 6.91 -22.67 -44.04
N THR A 459 7.34 -22.01 -42.96
CA THR A 459 8.19 -20.82 -43.09
C THR A 459 9.38 -20.88 -42.14
N LYS A 460 10.55 -20.94 -42.79
CA LYS A 460 11.94 -20.70 -42.41
C LYS A 460 12.28 -20.77 -40.91
N GLN A 461 13.09 -21.77 -40.59
CA GLN A 461 13.94 -21.84 -39.40
C GLN A 461 14.71 -20.52 -39.22
N SER A 462 14.28 -19.71 -38.24
CA SER A 462 15.18 -18.81 -37.53
C SER A 462 15.86 -19.68 -36.46
N LYS A 463 17.13 -19.98 -36.70
CA LYS A 463 18.03 -20.51 -35.66
C LYS A 463 18.22 -19.43 -34.59
N THR A 464 18.50 -19.91 -33.38
CA THR A 464 18.94 -19.18 -32.17
C THR A 464 17.88 -18.39 -31.40
N ILE A 465 17.29 -19.05 -30.41
CA ILE A 465 17.10 -18.48 -29.08
C ILE A 465 18.08 -19.24 -28.19
N ASP A 466 19.06 -18.53 -27.64
CA ASP A 466 19.96 -19.02 -26.59
C ASP A 466 19.57 -18.36 -25.27
N TRP A 467 19.67 -19.12 -24.18
CA TRP A 467 19.03 -18.89 -22.89
C TRP A 467 19.63 -17.77 -22.05
#